data_AF-A0A956THG3-F1
#
_entry.id   AF-A0A956THG3-F1
#
_cell.length_a   1.000
_cell.length_b   1.000
_cell.length_c   1.000
_cell.angle_alpha   90.00
_cell.angle_beta   90.00
_cell.angle_gamma   90.00
#
_symmetry.space_group_name_H-M   'P 1'
#
loop_
_entity.id
_entity.type
_entity.pdbx_description
1 polymer ?
#
loop_
_entity_poly.entity_id
_entity_poly.type
_entity_poly.pdbx_seq_one_letter_code
_entity_poly.pdbx_strand_id
1 'polypeptide(L)'
;MSRFAFGNWGSRWCDFLLGFTQIGWYAWGTGTVAEMAMQLLGLSHGLRLPLMLFFGVFFCLTAYIGYRGLDILARVTVPLMTALLFWSAHRAVVDAGGWPVFVAVAPSATMTWATA
;
A
#
# COMPACT_ATOMS: atom_id res chain seq x y z
N MET A 1 22.40 7.23 -0.36
CA MET A 1 23.17 6.08 -0.91
C MET A 1 23.43 6.21 -2.41
N SER A 2 22.49 6.73 -3.22
CA SER A 2 22.68 7.02 -4.66
C SER A 2 23.93 7.84 -5.00
N ARG A 3 24.31 8.82 -4.16
CA ARG A 3 25.53 9.63 -4.32
C ARG A 3 26.84 8.84 -4.28
N PHE A 4 26.89 7.72 -3.58
CA PHE A 4 28.10 6.89 -3.50
C PHE A 4 28.35 6.14 -4.81
N ALA A 5 27.29 5.67 -5.47
CA ALA A 5 27.38 4.93 -6.72
C ALA A 5 27.41 5.83 -7.97
N PHE A 6 26.70 6.97 -7.96
CA PHE A 6 26.48 7.80 -9.15
C PHE A 6 27.05 9.23 -9.06
N GLY A 7 27.73 9.55 -7.96
CA GLY A 7 28.20 10.92 -7.68
C GLY A 7 27.05 11.92 -7.48
N ASN A 8 27.38 13.21 -7.37
CA ASN A 8 26.38 14.27 -7.11
C ASN A 8 25.44 14.55 -8.28
N TRP A 9 25.88 14.29 -9.52
CA TRP A 9 25.09 14.59 -10.72
C TRP A 9 24.19 13.40 -11.10
N GLY A 10 24.71 12.18 -11.08
CA GLY A 10 23.94 10.99 -11.39
C GLY A 10 22.93 10.62 -10.29
N SER A 11 23.19 10.96 -9.02
CA SER A 11 22.23 10.69 -7.93
C SER A 11 20.89 11.39 -8.13
N ARG A 12 20.87 12.54 -8.83
CA ARG A 12 19.64 13.31 -9.08
C ARG A 12 18.61 12.52 -9.89
N TRP A 13 19.06 11.68 -10.82
CA TRP A 13 18.17 10.80 -11.58
C TRP A 13 17.54 9.73 -10.70
N CYS A 14 18.33 9.10 -9.83
CA CYS A 14 17.82 8.15 -8.86
C CYS A 14 16.83 8.80 -7.89
N ASP A 15 17.16 9.99 -7.38
CA ASP A 15 16.31 10.73 -6.44
C ASP A 15 15.00 11.18 -7.11
N PHE A 16 15.03 11.56 -8.39
CA PHE A 16 13.83 11.88 -9.17
C PHE A 16 12.91 10.67 -9.36
N LEU A 17 13.46 9.51 -9.78
CA LEU A 17 12.68 8.28 -9.95
C LEU A 17 12.07 7.82 -8.62
N LEU A 18 12.84 7.88 -7.53
CA LEU A 18 12.34 7.60 -6.20
C LEU A 18 11.23 8.58 -5.82
N GLY A 19 11.42 9.88 -5.98
CA GLY A 19 10.39 10.88 -5.71
C GLY A 19 9.09 10.63 -6.49
N PHE A 20 9.20 10.34 -7.79
CA PHE A 20 8.04 10.04 -8.64
C PHE A 20 7.26 8.81 -8.15
N THR A 21 7.96 7.71 -7.84
CA THR A 21 7.31 6.50 -7.32
C THR A 21 6.65 6.73 -5.96
N GLN A 22 7.25 7.54 -5.09
CA GLN A 22 6.65 7.88 -3.79
C GLN A 22 5.32 8.64 -3.95
N ILE A 23 5.21 9.51 -4.96
CA ILE A 23 3.94 10.20 -5.28
C ILE A 23 2.86 9.17 -5.64
N GLY A 24 3.20 8.16 -6.46
CA GLY A 24 2.27 7.10 -6.85
C GLY A 24 1.77 6.29 -5.65
N TRP A 25 2.68 5.84 -4.79
CA TRP A 25 2.32 5.09 -3.58
C TRP A 25 1.45 5.89 -2.62
N TYR A 26 1.76 7.18 -2.47
CA TYR A 26 0.97 8.08 -1.63
C TYR A 26 -0.45 8.31 -2.19
N ALA A 27 -0.58 8.52 -3.50
CA ALA A 27 -1.88 8.67 -4.17
C ALA A 27 -2.74 7.38 -4.06
N TRP A 28 -2.12 6.22 -4.25
CA TRP A 28 -2.81 4.94 -4.08
C TRP A 28 -3.27 4.73 -2.62
N GLY A 29 -2.41 4.98 -1.64
CA GLY A 29 -2.76 4.81 -0.23
C GLY A 29 -3.90 5.72 0.24
N THR A 30 -3.86 7.01 -0.14
CA THR A 30 -4.94 7.96 0.18
C THR A 30 -6.26 7.60 -0.51
N GLY A 31 -6.20 7.12 -1.76
CA GLY A 31 -7.35 6.62 -2.49
C GLY A 31 -8.02 5.42 -1.82
N THR A 32 -7.23 4.42 -1.40
CA THR A 32 -7.74 3.24 -0.72
C THR A 32 -8.41 3.59 0.62
N VAL A 33 -7.82 4.49 1.40
CA VAL A 33 -8.43 4.94 2.67
C VAL A 33 -9.75 5.65 2.43
N ALA A 34 -9.81 6.55 1.45
CA ALA A 34 -11.05 7.24 1.10
C ALA A 34 -12.15 6.24 0.66
N GLU A 35 -11.80 5.27 -0.17
CA GLU A 35 -12.72 4.23 -0.63
C GLU A 35 -13.23 3.35 0.53
N MET A 36 -12.32 2.89 1.40
CA MET A 36 -12.68 2.14 2.61
C MET A 36 -13.59 2.96 3.53
N ALA A 37 -13.30 4.25 3.73
CA ALA A 37 -14.13 5.14 4.53
C ALA A 37 -15.53 5.32 3.93
N MET A 38 -15.64 5.48 2.60
CA MET A 38 -16.94 5.54 1.93
C MET A 38 -17.75 4.25 2.12
N GLN A 39 -17.11 3.09 1.95
CA GLN A 39 -17.77 1.79 2.10
C GLN A 39 -18.23 1.54 3.54
N LEU A 40 -17.42 1.95 4.53
CA LEU A 40 -17.77 1.81 5.95
C LEU A 40 -18.87 2.77 6.39
N LEU A 41 -18.90 3.99 5.86
CA LEU A 41 -19.86 5.03 6.23
C LEU A 41 -21.11 5.07 5.32
N GLY A 42 -21.16 4.25 4.27
CA GLY A 42 -22.25 4.23 3.29
C GLY A 42 -22.38 5.53 2.49
N LEU A 43 -21.27 6.23 2.23
CA LEU A 43 -21.28 7.54 1.59
C LEU A 43 -21.44 7.44 0.06
N SER A 44 -22.02 8.49 -0.53
CA SER A 44 -22.20 8.57 -1.99
C SER A 44 -20.87 8.82 -2.72
N HIS A 45 -20.79 8.38 -3.98
CA HIS A 45 -19.56 8.42 -4.78
C HIS A 45 -19.05 9.86 -5.04
N GLY A 46 -19.93 10.86 -4.98
CA GLY A 46 -19.56 12.28 -5.11
C GLY A 46 -18.65 12.78 -3.98
N LEU A 47 -18.63 12.10 -2.84
CA LEU A 47 -17.78 12.44 -1.71
C LEU A 47 -16.37 11.83 -1.80
N ARG A 48 -16.08 10.98 -2.80
CA ARG A 48 -14.77 10.34 -2.94
C ARG A 48 -13.62 11.33 -3.02
N LEU A 49 -13.72 12.27 -3.96
CA LEU A 49 -12.68 13.27 -4.21
C LEU A 49 -12.42 14.18 -2.99
N PRO A 50 -13.44 14.76 -2.33
CA PRO A 50 -13.21 15.55 -1.12
C PRO A 50 -12.65 14.72 0.03
N LEU A 51 -13.02 13.43 0.17
CA LEU A 51 -12.44 12.55 1.19
C LEU A 51 -10.96 12.26 0.93
N MET A 52 -10.58 12.02 -0.33
CA MET A 52 -9.17 11.83 -0.71
C MET A 52 -8.33 13.06 -0.36
N LEU A 53 -8.82 14.26 -0.67
CA LEU A 53 -8.14 15.51 -0.32
C LEU A 53 -8.05 15.70 1.20
N PHE A 54 -9.15 15.45 1.91
CA PHE A 54 -9.19 15.55 3.37
C PHE A 54 -8.17 14.63 4.04
N PHE A 55 -8.19 13.33 3.72
CA PHE A 55 -7.26 12.36 4.29
C PHE A 55 -5.81 12.61 3.85
N GLY A 56 -5.58 13.05 2.60
CA GLY A 56 -4.25 13.43 2.14
C GLY A 56 -3.66 14.58 2.98
N VAL A 57 -4.37 15.70 3.09
CA VAL A 57 -3.92 16.83 3.90
C VAL A 57 -3.74 16.42 5.37
N PHE A 58 -4.69 15.66 5.92
CA PHE A 58 -4.62 15.15 7.28
C PHE A 58 -3.36 14.31 7.52
N PHE A 59 -3.03 13.38 6.62
CA PHE A 59 -1.82 12.56 6.72
C PHE A 59 -0.54 13.39 6.62
N CYS A 60 -0.48 14.37 5.71
CA CYS A 60 0.64 15.31 5.63
C CYS A 60 0.87 16.06 6.96
N LEU A 61 -0.21 16.55 7.58
CA LEU A 61 -0.14 17.26 8.86
C LEU A 61 0.36 16.33 9.97
N THR A 62 -0.16 15.10 10.06
CA THR A 62 0.30 14.13 11.08
C THR A 62 1.77 13.73 10.90
N ALA A 63 2.24 13.61 9.65
CA ALA A 63 3.62 13.29 9.36
C ALA A 63 4.59 14.40 9.79
N TYR A 64 4.16 15.67 9.71
CA TYR A 64 4.97 16.81 10.12
C TYR A 64 5.18 16.89 11.65
N ILE A 65 4.17 16.49 12.43
CA ILE A 65 4.15 16.75 13.89
C ILE A 65 4.90 15.67 14.69
N GLY A 66 5.10 14.45 14.19
CA GLY A 66 5.47 13.34 15.08
C GLY A 66 6.20 12.18 14.45
N TYR A 67 7.49 12.34 14.10
CA TYR A 67 8.35 11.21 13.70
C TYR A 67 8.39 10.10 14.76
N ARG A 68 8.43 10.47 16.06
CA ARG A 68 8.38 9.50 17.17
C ARG A 68 7.03 8.77 17.26
N GLY A 69 5.93 9.46 16.95
CA GLY A 69 4.60 8.86 16.91
C GLY A 69 4.47 7.85 15.77
N LEU A 70 5.01 8.19 14.59
CA LEU A 70 5.04 7.29 13.44
C LEU A 70 5.87 6.03 13.70
N ASP A 71 7.00 6.13 14.41
CA ASP A 71 7.81 4.97 14.77
C ASP A 71 7.05 3.99 15.70
N ILE A 72 6.41 4.51 16.75
CA ILE A 72 5.61 3.68 17.66
C ILE A 72 4.41 3.07 16.92
N LEU A 73 3.73 3.88 16.09
CA LEU A 73 2.62 3.41 15.28
C LEU A 73 3.06 2.26 14.38
N ALA A 74 4.16 2.40 13.64
CA ALA A 74 4.70 1.39 12.74
C ALA A 74 5.05 0.09 13.47
N ARG A 75 5.65 0.17 14.66
CA ARG A 75 5.99 -1.01 15.48
C ARG A 75 4.76 -1.84 15.88
N VAL A 76 3.59 -1.21 15.99
CA VAL A 76 2.33 -1.89 16.32
C VAL A 76 1.58 -2.30 15.06
N THR A 77 1.47 -1.42 14.06
CA THR A 77 0.72 -1.70 12.83
C THR A 77 1.37 -2.76 11.96
N VAL A 78 2.70 -2.83 11.88
CA VAL A 78 3.39 -3.83 11.05
C VAL A 78 3.10 -5.27 11.53
N PRO A 79 3.26 -5.61 12.83
CA PRO A 79 2.87 -6.93 13.34
C PRO A 79 1.37 -7.23 13.17
N LEU A 80 0.50 -6.25 13.43
CA LEU A 80 -0.95 -6.42 13.28
C LEU A 80 -1.34 -6.71 11.82
N MET A 81 -0.79 -5.95 10.87
CA MET A 81 -1.01 -6.19 9.44
C MET A 81 -0.50 -7.56 9.01
N THR A 82 0.66 -7.96 9.53
CA THR A 82 1.22 -9.29 9.26
C THR A 82 0.28 -10.39 9.75
N ALA A 83 -0.24 -10.29 10.98
CA ALA A 83 -1.21 -11.24 11.51
C ALA A 83 -2.52 -11.26 10.70
N LEU A 84 -3.01 -10.08 10.29
CA LEU A 84 -4.22 -9.94 9.47
C LEU A 84 -4.04 -10.56 8.08
N LEU A 85 -2.86 -10.44 7.46
CA LEU A 85 -2.56 -11.08 6.19
C LEU A 85 -2.56 -12.61 6.31
N PHE A 86 -1.94 -13.17 7.35
CA PHE A 86 -1.99 -14.62 7.59
C PHE A 86 -3.41 -15.11 7.83
N TRP A 87 -4.18 -14.38 8.61
CA TRP A 87 -5.60 -14.69 8.82
C TRP A 87 -6.38 -14.64 7.50
N SER A 88 -6.21 -13.57 6.72
CA SER A 88 -6.90 -13.38 5.44
C SER A 88 -6.56 -14.50 4.46
N ALA A 89 -5.29 -14.87 4.34
CA ALA A 89 -4.84 -15.99 3.53
C ALA A 89 -5.46 -17.32 3.99
N HIS A 90 -5.48 -17.58 5.30
CA HIS A 90 -6.12 -18.77 5.84
C HIS A 90 -7.62 -18.82 5.53
N ARG A 91 -8.34 -17.71 5.71
CA ARG A 91 -9.76 -17.61 5.34
C ARG A 91 -9.98 -17.84 3.85
N ALA A 92 -9.16 -17.25 2.99
CA ALA A 92 -9.25 -17.45 1.54
C ALA A 92 -9.10 -18.93 1.15
N VAL A 93 -8.19 -19.67 1.79
CA VAL A 93 -8.03 -21.12 1.57
C VAL A 93 -9.26 -21.90 2.02
N VAL A 94 -9.80 -21.58 3.20
CA VAL A 94 -10.99 -22.26 3.73
C VAL A 94 -12.20 -22.01 2.83
N ASP A 95 -12.42 -20.76 2.44
CA ASP A 95 -13.52 -20.35 1.57
C ASP A 95 -13.37 -20.94 0.14
N ALA A 96 -12.13 -21.23 -0.30
CA ALA A 96 -11.85 -21.93 -1.57
C ALA A 96 -12.08 -23.45 -1.53
N GLY A 97 -12.50 -24.03 -0.40
CA GLY A 97 -12.75 -25.48 -0.26
C GLY A 97 -11.58 -26.26 0.36
N GLY A 98 -10.62 -25.57 0.99
CA GLY A 98 -9.51 -26.15 1.72
C GLY A 98 -8.21 -26.26 0.93
N TRP A 99 -7.13 -26.55 1.65
CA TRP A 99 -5.76 -26.59 1.10
C TRP A 99 -5.59 -27.48 -0.15
N PRO A 100 -6.20 -28.69 -0.23
CA PRO A 100 -6.05 -29.55 -1.41
C PRO A 100 -6.65 -28.94 -2.68
N VAL A 101 -7.78 -28.22 -2.57
CA VAL A 101 -8.46 -27.58 -3.69
C VAL A 101 -7.69 -26.35 -4.14
N PHE A 102 -7.17 -25.56 -3.19
CA PHE A 102 -6.39 -24.37 -3.46
C PHE A 102 -5.11 -24.65 -4.27
N VAL A 103 -4.38 -25.73 -3.94
CA VAL A 103 -3.16 -26.12 -4.65
C VAL A 103 -3.47 -26.70 -6.04
N ALA A 104 -4.68 -27.21 -6.26
CA ALA A 104 -5.12 -27.74 -7.55
C ALA A 104 -5.56 -26.65 -8.55
N VAL A 105 -5.58 -25.37 -8.15
CA VAL A 105 -5.95 -24.25 -9.03
C VAL A 105 -4.95 -24.16 -10.18
N ALA A 106 -5.39 -24.51 -11.39
CA ALA A 106 -4.57 -24.50 -12.60
C ALA A 106 -4.43 -23.06 -13.15
N PRO A 107 -3.23 -22.65 -13.59
CA PRO A 107 -3.03 -21.37 -14.27
C PRO A 107 -3.86 -21.29 -15.55
N SER A 108 -4.64 -20.23 -15.71
CA SER A 108 -5.43 -19.98 -16.93
C SER A 108 -4.62 -19.32 -18.05
N ALA A 109 -3.42 -18.82 -17.75
CA ALA A 109 -2.52 -18.18 -18.71
C ALA A 109 -1.06 -18.46 -18.37
N THR A 110 -0.21 -18.56 -19.39
CA THR A 110 1.25 -18.66 -19.25
C THR A 110 1.86 -17.26 -19.24
N MET A 111 2.60 -16.91 -18.19
CA MET A 111 3.42 -15.70 -18.18
C MET A 111 4.77 -16.00 -18.85
N THR A 112 5.17 -15.17 -19.81
CA THR A 112 6.54 -15.21 -20.36
C THR A 112 7.54 -14.82 -19.28
N TRP A 113 8.71 -15.45 -19.28
CA TRP A 113 9.80 -15.24 -18.29
C TRP A 113 10.20 -13.76 -18.05
N ALA A 114 9.91 -12.85 -18.98
CA ALA A 114 10.17 -11.42 -18.82
C ALA A 114 9.21 -10.70 -17.86
N THR A 115 8.13 -11.35 -17.41
CA THR A 115 7.09 -10.79 -16.53
C THR A 115 6.87 -11.60 -15.24
N ALA A 116 7.70 -12.62 -14.99
CA ALA A 116 7.65 -13.46 -13.80
C ALA A 116 8.52 -12.89 -12.66
#